data_AF-A0A8H6ZPC1-F1
#
_entry.id   AF-A0A8H6ZPC1-F1
#
_cell.length_a   1.000
_cell.length_b   1.000
_cell.length_c   1.000
_cell.angle_alpha   90.00
_cell.angle_beta   90.00
_cell.angle_gamma   90.00
#
_symmetry.space_group_name_H-M   'P 1'
#
loop_
_entity.id
_entity.type
_entity.pdbx_description
1 polymer ?
#
loop_
_entity_poly.entity_id
_entity_poly.type
_entity_poly.pdbx_seq_one_letter_code
_entity_poly.pdbx_strand_id
1 'polypeptide(L)'
;MFSKSFTAALFALSVASSVSATCTRSYTVKAGDICDSISAANNVSTYQLATVNFGHIDPECSNLLIGDNICLGHEGQDCTSTYVVKLDDTCEQISAITGVNTTTLYLNNPQINAGCTNIYVGEVLCAASSLQAPPPPVGADIPAATIPATATPAPPSTKPTPAPAPAAPAPAAPAPQDNNDEDDDDLPFCDEL
;
A
#
# COMPACT_ATOMS: atom_id res chain seq x y z
N MET A 1 43.63 -43.91 27.85
CA MET A 1 42.93 -44.16 26.58
C MET A 1 41.84 -43.10 26.45
N PHE A 2 42.08 -42.03 25.71
CA PHE A 2 41.12 -40.94 25.52
C PHE A 2 40.53 -41.05 24.11
N SER A 3 39.28 -41.51 24.01
CA SER A 3 38.56 -41.60 22.74
C SER A 3 37.89 -40.25 22.47
N LYS A 4 38.31 -39.58 21.38
CA LYS A 4 37.75 -38.31 20.92
C LYS A 4 36.55 -38.62 20.01
N SER A 5 35.35 -38.26 20.45
CA SER A 5 34.15 -38.29 19.62
C SER A 5 34.14 -37.08 18.69
N PHE A 6 34.10 -37.33 17.38
CA PHE A 6 33.83 -36.31 16.36
C PHE A 6 32.33 -36.38 16.01
N THR A 7 31.57 -35.36 16.37
CA THR A 7 30.19 -35.16 15.91
C THR A 7 30.22 -34.43 14.56
N ALA A 8 29.85 -35.14 13.49
CA ALA A 8 29.60 -34.54 12.19
C ALA A 8 28.21 -33.86 12.22
N ALA A 9 28.16 -32.53 12.09
CA ALA A 9 26.94 -31.79 11.91
C ALA A 9 26.45 -31.96 10.46
N LEU A 10 25.31 -32.63 10.27
CA LEU A 10 24.61 -32.67 8.99
C LEU A 10 23.92 -31.31 8.76
N PHE A 11 24.47 -30.48 7.88
CA PHE A 11 23.74 -29.37 7.30
C PHE A 11 22.79 -29.91 6.24
N ALA A 12 21.48 -29.89 6.53
CA ALA A 12 20.46 -30.16 5.53
C ALA A 12 20.35 -28.95 4.59
N LEU A 13 20.84 -29.09 3.36
CA LEU A 13 20.55 -28.15 2.27
C LEU A 13 19.12 -28.40 1.80
N SER A 14 18.20 -27.51 2.14
CA SER A 14 16.87 -27.48 1.53
C SER A 14 16.99 -27.01 0.09
N VAL A 15 16.88 -27.95 -0.85
CA VAL A 15 16.66 -27.66 -2.27
C VAL A 15 15.22 -27.17 -2.44
N ALA A 16 15.05 -25.86 -2.65
CA ALA A 16 13.76 -25.31 -3.06
C ALA A 16 13.53 -25.70 -4.53
N SER A 17 12.64 -26.66 -4.77
CA SER A 17 12.20 -27.02 -6.11
C SER A 17 11.43 -25.84 -6.72
N SER A 18 12.01 -25.19 -7.72
CA SER A 18 11.33 -24.22 -8.56
C SER A 18 10.36 -24.95 -9.49
N VAL A 19 9.13 -25.18 -9.01
CA VAL A 19 8.02 -25.54 -9.88
C VAL A 19 7.77 -24.34 -10.79
N SER A 20 7.97 -24.50 -12.10
CA SER A 20 7.55 -23.46 -13.06
C SER A 20 6.04 -23.33 -12.95
N ALA A 21 5.58 -22.17 -12.50
CA ALA A 21 4.17 -21.93 -12.27
C ALA A 21 3.41 -21.98 -13.61
N THR A 22 2.38 -22.83 -13.70
CA THR A 22 1.60 -23.01 -14.94
C THR A 22 0.74 -21.77 -15.18
N CYS A 23 0.87 -21.13 -16.34
CA CYS A 23 -0.02 -20.04 -16.73
C CYS A 23 -1.45 -20.57 -16.97
N THR A 24 -2.45 -20.02 -16.29
CA THR A 24 -3.86 -20.46 -16.36
C THR A 24 -4.72 -19.54 -17.21
N ARG A 25 -4.34 -18.26 -17.31
CA ARG A 25 -5.01 -17.25 -18.14
C ARG A 25 -3.97 -16.50 -18.96
N SER A 26 -4.27 -16.29 -20.23
CA SER A 26 -3.39 -15.58 -21.16
C SER A 26 -4.13 -14.50 -21.91
N TYR A 27 -3.37 -13.56 -22.47
CA TYR A 27 -3.88 -12.46 -23.27
C TYR A 27 -2.96 -12.22 -24.46
N THR A 28 -3.58 -11.98 -25.62
CA THR A 28 -2.85 -11.58 -26.82
C THR A 28 -2.88 -10.06 -26.95
N VAL A 29 -1.69 -9.46 -26.92
CA VAL A 29 -1.49 -8.01 -27.00
C VAL A 29 -2.04 -7.46 -28.31
N LYS A 30 -2.80 -6.37 -28.23
CA LYS A 30 -3.44 -5.69 -29.35
C LYS A 30 -2.82 -4.31 -29.58
N ALA A 31 -3.11 -3.73 -30.74
CA ALA A 31 -2.69 -2.38 -31.07
C ALA A 31 -3.30 -1.36 -30.08
N GLY A 32 -2.44 -0.56 -29.45
CA GLY A 32 -2.85 0.46 -28.47
C GLY A 32 -2.92 -0.03 -27.03
N ASP A 33 -2.62 -1.30 -26.76
CA ASP A 33 -2.55 -1.82 -25.40
C ASP A 33 -1.34 -1.26 -24.63
N ILE A 34 -1.57 -0.99 -23.35
CA ILE A 34 -0.55 -0.78 -22.32
C ILE A 34 -0.84 -1.73 -21.16
N CYS A 35 0.14 -1.98 -20.26
CA CYS A 35 -0.08 -2.89 -19.13
C CYS A 35 -1.33 -2.52 -18.32
N ASP A 36 -1.54 -1.24 -18.00
CA ASP A 36 -2.69 -0.83 -17.20
C ASP A 36 -4.03 -1.07 -17.91
N SER A 37 -4.11 -0.86 -19.22
CA SER A 37 -5.34 -1.10 -19.98
C SER A 37 -5.64 -2.60 -20.09
N ILE A 38 -4.59 -3.42 -20.28
CA ILE A 38 -4.72 -4.88 -20.24
C ILE A 38 -5.18 -5.32 -18.85
N SER A 39 -4.53 -4.80 -17.80
CA SER A 39 -4.83 -5.10 -16.41
C SER A 39 -6.28 -4.79 -16.05
N ALA A 40 -6.74 -3.59 -16.38
CA ALA A 40 -8.10 -3.14 -16.09
C ALA A 40 -9.13 -3.95 -16.87
N ALA A 41 -8.88 -4.24 -18.15
CA ALA A 41 -9.80 -5.00 -19.00
C ALA A 41 -9.91 -6.48 -18.62
N ASN A 42 -8.84 -7.05 -18.03
CA ASN A 42 -8.77 -8.47 -17.74
C ASN A 42 -8.84 -8.83 -16.25
N ASN A 43 -9.04 -7.84 -15.36
CA ASN A 43 -9.04 -8.03 -13.91
C ASN A 43 -7.76 -8.72 -13.41
N VAL A 44 -6.60 -8.16 -13.75
CA VAL A 44 -5.30 -8.57 -13.22
C VAL A 44 -4.59 -7.33 -12.69
N SER A 45 -3.95 -7.42 -11.52
CA SER A 45 -3.19 -6.26 -11.01
C SER A 45 -1.99 -5.96 -11.89
N THR A 46 -1.62 -4.68 -12.03
CA THR A 46 -0.44 -4.26 -12.81
C THR A 46 0.83 -4.96 -12.28
N TYR A 47 0.96 -5.08 -10.97
CA TYR A 47 2.03 -5.85 -10.33
C TYR A 47 2.03 -7.34 -10.71
N GLN A 48 0.87 -8.01 -10.66
CA GLN A 48 0.78 -9.43 -11.03
C GLN A 48 1.17 -9.62 -12.49
N LEU A 49 0.65 -8.79 -13.39
CA LEU A 49 0.96 -8.86 -14.82
C LEU A 49 2.46 -8.74 -15.08
N ALA A 50 3.13 -7.78 -14.45
CA ALA A 50 4.57 -7.62 -14.59
C ALA A 50 5.36 -8.78 -13.96
N THR A 51 4.90 -9.32 -12.83
CA THR A 51 5.59 -10.39 -12.10
C THR A 51 5.51 -11.74 -12.81
N VAL A 52 4.34 -12.13 -13.32
CA VAL A 52 4.16 -13.42 -14.02
C VAL A 52 4.84 -13.44 -15.40
N ASN A 53 5.15 -12.26 -15.95
CA ASN A 53 5.92 -12.10 -17.19
C ASN A 53 7.31 -11.54 -16.93
N PHE A 54 7.86 -11.71 -15.72
CA PHE A 54 9.16 -11.16 -15.38
C PHE A 54 10.26 -11.66 -16.32
N GLY A 55 11.06 -10.74 -16.85
CA GLY A 55 12.10 -11.02 -17.86
C GLY A 55 11.58 -11.10 -19.30
N HIS A 56 10.26 -11.09 -19.50
CA HIS A 56 9.62 -10.97 -20.81
C HIS A 56 9.03 -9.58 -21.03
N ILE A 57 8.31 -9.04 -20.04
CA ILE A 57 7.86 -7.65 -19.99
C ILE A 57 8.83 -6.87 -19.09
N ASP A 58 9.29 -5.71 -19.55
CA ASP A 58 10.15 -4.82 -18.75
C ASP A 58 9.35 -4.10 -17.64
N PRO A 59 10.01 -3.61 -16.57
CA PRO A 59 9.32 -2.95 -15.46
C PRO A 59 8.48 -1.72 -15.86
N GLU A 60 8.88 -1.04 -16.94
CA GLU A 60 8.21 0.14 -17.50
C GLU A 60 7.05 -0.22 -18.45
N CYS A 61 6.84 -1.51 -18.73
CA CYS A 61 5.90 -2.02 -19.73
C CYS A 61 6.07 -1.37 -21.12
N SER A 62 7.31 -1.06 -21.51
CA SER A 62 7.64 -0.34 -22.73
C SER A 62 7.86 -1.26 -23.94
N ASN A 63 7.97 -2.56 -23.70
CA ASN A 63 8.35 -3.56 -24.70
C ASN A 63 7.20 -4.48 -25.15
N LEU A 64 5.94 -4.12 -24.94
CA LEU A 64 4.79 -4.90 -25.44
C LEU A 64 4.80 -4.99 -26.97
N LEU A 65 4.64 -6.22 -27.49
CA LEU A 65 4.59 -6.48 -28.93
C LEU A 65 3.19 -6.93 -29.34
N ILE A 66 2.63 -6.32 -30.39
CA ILE A 66 1.31 -6.71 -30.91
C ILE A 66 1.36 -8.18 -31.37
N GLY A 67 0.36 -8.96 -30.96
CA GLY A 67 0.27 -10.38 -31.24
C GLY A 67 1.03 -11.28 -30.25
N ASP A 68 1.79 -10.70 -29.33
CA ASP A 68 2.47 -11.44 -28.28
C ASP A 68 1.47 -12.00 -27.25
N ASN A 69 1.76 -13.20 -26.75
CA ASN A 69 0.89 -13.91 -25.81
C ASN A 69 1.48 -13.89 -24.41
N ILE A 70 0.94 -13.02 -23.57
CA ILE A 70 1.41 -12.79 -22.20
C ILE A 70 0.55 -13.55 -21.19
N CYS A 71 1.15 -13.91 -20.06
CA CYS A 71 0.44 -14.56 -18.98
C CYS A 71 -0.30 -13.53 -18.12
N LEU A 72 -1.52 -13.83 -17.68
CA LEU A 72 -2.28 -12.98 -16.75
C LEU A 72 -2.23 -13.52 -15.33
N GLY A 73 -2.05 -14.82 -15.13
CA GLY A 73 -2.07 -15.44 -13.82
C GLY A 73 -1.59 -16.88 -13.87
N HIS A 74 -1.03 -17.33 -12.75
CA HIS A 74 -0.56 -18.71 -12.59
C HIS A 74 -1.54 -19.53 -11.74
N GLU A 75 -1.44 -20.85 -11.84
CA GLU A 75 -2.19 -21.75 -10.98
C GLU A 75 -1.89 -21.47 -9.49
N GLY A 76 -2.93 -21.14 -8.73
CA GLY A 76 -2.83 -20.79 -7.30
C GLY A 76 -2.36 -19.36 -7.01
N GLN A 77 -2.01 -18.56 -8.02
CA GLN A 77 -1.58 -17.17 -7.89
C GLN A 77 -2.22 -16.33 -9.02
N ASP A 78 -3.50 -16.02 -8.84
CA ASP A 78 -4.28 -15.25 -9.78
C ASP A 78 -5.33 -14.38 -9.07
N CYS A 79 -4.98 -13.12 -8.84
CA CYS A 79 -5.88 -12.14 -8.25
C CYS A 79 -6.83 -11.55 -9.28
N THR A 80 -8.09 -11.98 -9.22
CA THR A 80 -9.16 -11.52 -10.13
C THR A 80 -10.09 -10.47 -9.51
N SER A 81 -10.02 -10.26 -8.19
CA SER A 81 -10.68 -9.13 -7.51
C SER A 81 -9.74 -7.93 -7.53
N THR A 82 -10.00 -6.97 -8.40
CA THR A 82 -9.10 -5.84 -8.64
C THR A 82 -9.78 -4.49 -8.42
N TYR A 83 -8.96 -3.46 -8.20
CA TYR A 83 -9.39 -2.07 -8.06
C TYR A 83 -8.53 -1.18 -8.96
N VAL A 84 -9.16 -0.33 -9.77
CA VAL A 84 -8.46 0.66 -10.60
C VAL A 84 -8.34 1.96 -9.81
N VAL A 85 -7.10 2.38 -9.58
CA VAL A 85 -6.75 3.58 -8.82
C VAL A 85 -7.28 4.83 -9.53
N LYS A 86 -7.87 5.73 -8.74
CA LYS A 86 -8.45 7.00 -9.17
C LYS A 86 -7.67 8.16 -8.58
N LEU A 87 -7.97 9.36 -9.08
CA LEU A 87 -7.40 10.59 -8.54
C LEU A 87 -7.81 10.76 -7.08
N ASP A 88 -6.86 11.21 -6.26
CA ASP A 88 -6.96 11.44 -4.82
C ASP A 88 -7.16 10.17 -3.95
N ASP A 89 -7.07 8.97 -4.54
CA ASP A 89 -7.13 7.73 -3.77
C ASP A 89 -5.93 7.61 -2.81
N THR A 90 -6.21 7.10 -1.61
CA THR A 90 -5.20 6.59 -0.66
C THR A 90 -5.44 5.12 -0.39
N CYS A 91 -4.42 4.39 0.08
CA CYS A 91 -4.57 2.96 0.40
C CYS A 91 -5.66 2.73 1.46
N GLU A 92 -5.84 3.62 2.44
CA GLU A 92 -6.92 3.52 3.43
C GLU A 92 -8.30 3.63 2.78
N GLN A 93 -8.46 4.56 1.84
CA GLN A 93 -9.72 4.73 1.11
C GLN A 93 -10.02 3.52 0.23
N ILE A 94 -9.01 3.03 -0.50
CA ILE A 94 -9.13 1.82 -1.33
C ILE A 94 -9.52 0.63 -0.47
N SER A 95 -8.86 0.44 0.67
CA SER A 95 -9.21 -0.59 1.65
C SER A 95 -10.65 -0.48 2.16
N ALA A 96 -11.11 0.72 2.48
CA ALA A 96 -12.49 0.95 2.92
C ALA A 96 -13.52 0.66 1.81
N ILE A 97 -13.26 1.10 0.58
CA ILE A 97 -14.15 0.93 -0.57
C ILE A 97 -14.28 -0.53 -0.97
N THR A 98 -13.16 -1.26 -0.98
CA THR A 98 -13.11 -2.66 -1.42
C THR A 98 -13.39 -3.65 -0.28
N GLY A 99 -13.34 -3.19 0.98
CA GLY A 99 -13.48 -4.04 2.15
C GLY A 99 -12.25 -4.92 2.46
N VAL A 100 -11.12 -4.70 1.78
CA VAL A 100 -9.87 -5.42 2.04
C VAL A 100 -9.12 -4.79 3.22
N ASN A 101 -8.57 -5.63 4.10
CA ASN A 101 -7.67 -5.16 5.15
C ASN A 101 -6.42 -4.52 4.51
N THR A 102 -5.94 -3.39 5.03
CA THR A 102 -4.75 -2.69 4.51
C THR A 102 -3.51 -3.59 4.48
N THR A 103 -3.31 -4.45 5.48
CA THR A 103 -2.21 -5.43 5.48
C THR A 103 -2.32 -6.40 4.31
N THR A 104 -3.52 -6.93 4.06
CA THR A 104 -3.77 -7.80 2.91
C THR A 104 -3.58 -7.04 1.59
N LEU A 105 -4.01 -5.77 1.52
CA LEU A 105 -3.77 -4.92 0.35
C LEU A 105 -2.27 -4.80 0.05
N TYR A 106 -1.44 -4.47 1.04
CA TYR A 106 0.00 -4.38 0.85
C TYR A 106 0.65 -5.73 0.50
N LEU A 107 0.22 -6.82 1.14
CA LEU A 107 0.75 -8.16 0.83
C LEU A 107 0.40 -8.62 -0.59
N ASN A 108 -0.78 -8.22 -1.09
CA ASN A 108 -1.19 -8.48 -2.47
C ASN A 108 -0.60 -7.48 -3.49
N ASN A 109 -0.02 -6.37 -3.02
CA ASN A 109 0.54 -5.31 -3.85
C ASN A 109 1.89 -4.85 -3.27
N PRO A 110 2.91 -5.72 -3.26
CA PRO A 110 4.19 -5.46 -2.60
C PRO A 110 5.01 -4.37 -3.30
N GLN A 111 4.58 -3.90 -4.48
CA GLN A 111 5.14 -2.72 -5.13
C GLN A 111 4.77 -1.42 -4.41
N ILE A 112 3.68 -1.38 -3.64
CA ILE A 112 3.24 -0.18 -2.93
C ILE A 112 4.17 0.08 -1.75
N ASN A 113 4.71 1.29 -1.66
CA ASN A 113 5.55 1.69 -0.55
C ASN A 113 4.74 1.91 0.74
N ALA A 114 5.42 1.93 1.89
CA ALA A 114 4.77 2.06 3.20
C ALA A 114 3.92 3.33 3.37
N GLY A 115 4.18 4.38 2.58
CA GLY A 115 3.40 5.62 2.60
C GLY A 115 2.26 5.66 1.58
N CYS A 116 2.06 4.62 0.78
CA CYS A 116 1.12 4.61 -0.35
C CYS A 116 1.29 5.82 -1.29
N THR A 117 2.53 6.30 -1.47
CA THR A 117 2.82 7.52 -2.25
C THR A 117 3.20 7.25 -3.70
N ASN A 118 3.36 5.98 -4.07
CA ASN A 118 3.80 5.57 -5.40
C ASN A 118 2.69 4.95 -6.27
N ILE A 119 1.42 5.12 -5.89
CA ILE A 119 0.28 4.71 -6.72
C ILE A 119 -0.15 5.83 -7.68
N TYR A 120 -0.72 5.47 -8.82
CA TYR A 120 -1.09 6.43 -9.87
C TYR A 120 -2.44 6.12 -10.52
N VAL A 121 -3.06 7.15 -11.09
CA VAL A 121 -4.37 7.01 -11.74
C VAL A 121 -4.29 6.02 -12.89
N GLY A 122 -5.16 5.00 -12.86
CA GLY A 122 -5.20 3.92 -13.85
C GLY A 122 -4.44 2.66 -13.44
N GLU A 123 -3.57 2.71 -12.43
CA GLU A 123 -2.93 1.51 -11.89
C GLU A 123 -3.98 0.54 -11.37
N VAL A 124 -3.77 -0.77 -11.56
CA VAL A 124 -4.70 -1.80 -11.11
C VAL A 124 -4.10 -2.56 -9.93
N LEU A 125 -4.78 -2.50 -8.79
CA LEU A 125 -4.38 -3.17 -7.56
C LEU A 125 -5.16 -4.46 -7.35
N CYS A 126 -4.51 -5.46 -6.77
CA CYS A 126 -5.18 -6.66 -6.28
C CYS A 126 -5.91 -6.32 -4.96
N ALA A 127 -7.24 -6.39 -4.98
CA ALA A 127 -8.12 -6.04 -3.87
C ALA A 127 -8.82 -7.27 -3.27
N ALA A 128 -8.25 -8.46 -3.43
CA ALA A 128 -8.77 -9.68 -2.84
C ALA A 128 -8.57 -9.72 -1.32
N SER A 129 -9.55 -10.28 -0.59
CA SER A 129 -9.47 -10.43 0.88
C SER A 129 -8.51 -11.54 1.33
N SER A 130 -8.02 -12.37 0.41
CA SER A 130 -6.99 -13.39 0.64
C SER A 130 -5.74 -13.11 -0.19
N LEU A 131 -4.62 -13.74 0.16
CA LEU A 131 -3.37 -13.61 -0.58
C LEU A 131 -3.45 -14.39 -1.89
N GLN A 132 -3.43 -13.66 -3.01
CA GLN A 132 -3.58 -14.21 -4.35
C GLN A 132 -2.50 -13.73 -5.32
N ALA A 133 -1.82 -12.62 -5.01
CA ALA A 133 -0.76 -12.11 -5.86
C ALA A 133 0.50 -12.99 -5.80
N PRO A 134 1.27 -13.09 -6.91
CA PRO A 134 2.53 -13.80 -6.92
C PRO A 134 3.56 -13.10 -6.00
N PRO A 135 4.48 -13.86 -5.37
CA PRO A 135 5.55 -13.30 -4.57
C PRO A 135 6.51 -12.47 -5.45
N PRO A 136 7.19 -11.46 -4.90
CA PRO A 136 8.17 -10.68 -5.65
C PRO A 136 9.30 -11.56 -6.22
N PRO A 137 9.84 -11.22 -7.41
CA PRO A 137 11.03 -11.88 -7.94
C PRO A 137 12.22 -11.76 -6.97
N VAL A 138 12.90 -12.88 -6.70
CA VAL A 138 14.04 -12.89 -5.79
C VAL A 138 15.28 -12.34 -6.51
N GLY A 139 15.95 -11.36 -5.92
CA GLY A 139 17.22 -10.82 -6.43
C GLY A 139 17.07 -9.84 -7.60
N ALA A 140 15.88 -9.31 -7.81
CA ALA A 140 15.59 -8.26 -8.78
C ALA A 140 14.76 -7.13 -8.15
N ASP A 141 14.66 -6.00 -8.84
CA ASP A 141 13.78 -4.91 -8.43
C ASP A 141 12.31 -5.33 -8.46
N ILE A 142 11.52 -4.76 -7.56
CA ILE A 142 10.08 -5.06 -7.47
C ILE A 142 9.39 -4.46 -8.72
N PRO A 143 8.68 -5.28 -9.51
CA PRO A 143 7.96 -4.80 -10.68
C PRO A 143 6.91 -3.76 -10.30
N ALA A 144 6.67 -2.78 -11.19
CA ALA A 144 5.68 -1.71 -11.01
C ALA A 144 5.83 -0.85 -9.74
N ALA A 145 7.03 -0.81 -9.12
CA ALA A 145 7.25 -0.03 -7.88
C ALA A 145 7.40 1.48 -8.10
N THR A 146 7.51 1.95 -9.35
CA THR A 146 7.67 3.37 -9.69
C THR A 146 6.50 3.88 -10.51
N ILE A 147 6.18 5.16 -10.37
CA ILE A 147 5.14 5.81 -11.18
C ILE A 147 5.70 6.02 -12.60
N PRO A 148 5.04 5.54 -13.67
CA PRO A 148 5.45 5.81 -15.03
C PRO A 148 5.50 7.32 -15.30
N ALA A 149 6.50 7.80 -16.06
CA ALA A 149 6.69 9.23 -16.29
C ALA A 149 5.50 9.93 -16.98
N THR A 150 4.66 9.18 -17.68
CA THR A 150 3.44 9.66 -18.35
C THR A 150 2.19 9.55 -17.49
N ALA A 151 2.26 8.88 -16.33
CA ALA A 151 1.14 8.68 -15.44
C ALA A 151 0.95 9.88 -14.50
N THR A 152 -0.29 10.07 -14.03
CA THR A 152 -0.62 11.08 -13.03
C THR A 152 -0.61 10.42 -11.64
N PRO A 153 0.22 10.87 -10.68
CA PRO A 153 0.16 10.37 -9.32
C PRO A 153 -1.26 10.49 -8.74
N ALA A 154 -1.72 9.44 -8.07
CA ALA A 154 -3.05 9.39 -7.49
C ALA A 154 -3.17 10.22 -6.21
N PRO A 155 -2.32 10.02 -5.18
CA PRO A 155 -2.36 10.89 -4.02
C PRO A 155 -2.07 12.32 -4.48
N PRO A 156 -2.75 13.32 -3.88
CA PRO A 156 -2.47 14.70 -4.17
C PRO A 156 -0.97 14.91 -3.92
N SER A 157 -0.25 15.33 -4.97
CA SER A 157 1.09 15.88 -4.81
C SER A 157 1.01 16.81 -3.63
N THR A 158 1.79 16.56 -2.58
CA THR A 158 1.78 17.35 -1.35
C THR A 158 1.94 18.81 -1.73
N LYS A 159 0.80 19.49 -1.97
CA LYS A 159 0.75 20.93 -1.96
C LYS A 159 1.36 21.26 -0.61
N PRO A 160 2.40 22.10 -0.52
CA PRO A 160 2.95 22.49 0.75
C PRO A 160 1.77 22.89 1.61
N THR A 161 1.46 22.07 2.63
CA THR A 161 0.51 22.47 3.65
C THR A 161 1.05 23.80 4.12
N PRO A 162 0.28 24.91 4.04
CA PRO A 162 0.72 26.15 4.67
C PRO A 162 1.15 25.75 6.07
N ALA A 163 2.38 26.10 6.44
CA ALA A 163 2.87 25.87 7.79
C ALA A 163 1.74 26.29 8.74
N PRO A 164 1.42 25.49 9.78
CA PRO A 164 0.37 25.87 10.71
C PRO A 164 0.62 27.32 11.10
N ALA A 165 -0.37 28.19 10.82
CA ALA A 165 -0.29 29.57 11.26
C ALA A 165 0.13 29.52 12.73
N PRO A 166 1.13 30.32 13.17
CA PRO A 166 1.57 30.31 14.55
C PRO A 166 0.33 30.34 15.43
N ALA A 167 0.20 29.35 16.32
CA ALA A 167 -0.93 29.27 17.23
C ALA A 167 -1.07 30.65 17.86
N ALA A 168 -2.23 31.29 17.64
CA ALA A 168 -2.54 32.52 18.36
C ALA A 168 -2.33 32.23 19.85
N PRO A 169 -1.61 33.10 20.59
CA PRO A 169 -1.36 32.86 22.00
C PRO A 169 -2.70 32.62 22.70
N ALA A 170 -2.74 31.55 23.50
CA ALA A 170 -3.90 31.23 24.31
C ALA A 170 -4.32 32.48 25.11
N PRO A 171 -5.63 32.77 25.24
CA PRO A 171 -6.08 33.81 26.14
C PRO A 171 -5.53 33.52 27.54
N ALA A 172 -4.92 34.53 28.16
CA ALA A 172 -4.43 34.43 29.52
C ALA A 172 -5.56 33.92 30.44
N ALA A 173 -5.26 32.91 31.24
CA ALA A 173 -6.15 32.47 32.30
C ALA A 173 -6.50 33.67 33.20
N PRO A 174 -7.76 33.81 33.67
CA PRO A 174 -8.10 34.82 34.66
C PRO A 174 -7.23 34.62 35.91
N ALA A 175 -6.75 35.74 36.47
CA ALA A 175 -6.01 35.74 37.72
C ALA A 175 -6.84 35.10 38.85
N PRO A 176 -6.21 34.44 39.83
CA PRO A 176 -6.92 33.98 41.03
C PRO A 176 -7.54 35.18 41.74
N GLN A 177 -8.84 35.11 42.04
CA GLN A 177 -9.47 36.08 42.93
C GLN A 177 -9.00 35.80 44.35
N ASP A 178 -8.18 36.71 44.87
CA ASP A 178 -7.80 36.79 46.28
C ASP A 178 -9.03 37.31 47.04
N ASN A 179 -9.83 36.38 47.58
CA ASN A 179 -10.95 36.71 48.44
C ASN A 179 -10.44 36.78 49.88
N ASN A 180 -9.74 37.86 50.20
CA ASN A 180 -9.44 38.27 51.56
C ASN A 180 -10.09 39.65 51.78
N ASP A 181 -11.41 39.65 52.00
CA ASP A 181 -12.12 40.82 52.53
C ASP A 181 -12.45 40.52 54.00
N GLU A 182 -11.52 40.91 54.86
CA GLU A 182 -11.76 41.21 56.27
C GLU A 182 -12.51 42.54 56.33
N ASP A 183 -13.83 42.51 56.46
CA ASP A 183 -14.62 43.66 56.91
C ASP A 183 -15.65 43.17 57.94
N ASP A 184 -15.14 42.96 59.16
CA ASP A 184 -15.88 43.17 60.40
C ASP A 184 -16.24 44.66 60.45
N ASP A 185 -17.51 45.01 60.25
CA ASP A 185 -18.22 46.10 60.96
C ASP A 185 -19.58 46.36 60.30
N ASP A 186 -20.66 45.98 60.99
CA ASP A 186 -21.91 46.75 61.17
C ASP A 186 -23.14 45.83 61.33
N LEU A 187 -23.39 45.47 62.60
CA LEU A 187 -24.74 45.17 63.08
C LEU A 187 -25.53 46.49 63.18
N PRO A 188 -26.80 46.51 62.74
CA PRO A 188 -27.82 46.79 63.75
C PRO A 188 -29.13 45.99 63.56
N PHE A 189 -29.53 45.35 64.66
CA PHE A 189 -30.89 45.18 65.21
C PHE A 189 -32.12 45.25 64.28
N CYS A 190 -32.92 44.18 64.30
CA CYS A 190 -34.39 44.12 64.52
C CYS A 190 -34.74 42.62 64.67
N ASP A 191 -34.96 42.07 65.86
CA ASP A 191 -36.21 42.01 66.65
C ASP A 191 -37.43 41.40 65.93
N GLU A 192 -38.04 40.43 66.64
CA GLU A 192 -39.42 39.88 66.52
C GLU A 192 -39.71 38.93 65.33
N LEU A 193 -40.25 37.71 65.46
CA LEU A 193 -40.94 36.94 66.53
C LEU A 193 -40.85 35.43 66.19
#